data_AF-A0A2T6ZMP9-F1
#
_entry.id   AF-A0A2T6ZMP9-F1
#
_cell.length_a   1.000
_cell.length_b   1.000
_cell.length_c   1.000
_cell.angle_alpha   90.00
_cell.angle_beta   90.00
_cell.angle_gamma   90.00
#
_symmetry.space_group_name_H-M   'P 1'
#
loop_
_entity.id
_entity.type
_entity.pdbx_description
1 polymer ?
#
loop_
_entity_poly.entity_id
_entity_poly.type
_entity_poly.pdbx_seq_one_letter_code
_entity_poly.pdbx_strand_id
1 'polypeptide(L)'
;MFSLALALTMFALLRCASAHLAIKDPRPLHYNELGGADFYSPPLKDDGSDYPCKGYHLTDWGAPVVQWPAGGAGTFTIDLLGVAAHNGGSCQASISYDAGRTFKVLKSFIGDCPRGAVENTLYTTEQTFDFPIPANAPHGSALFAWTWFTVTGFRQMYMNCAHVEIVNGGGGGGEVGWPAGMPDMFIGEINQCKTQEFSNLYFPDPGSAVQFGGKTNWVNAGPVGVCNIPPDVPPNALMPGRMARMARMLKRGVEVVKIAFGGSNV
;
A
#
# COMPACT_ATOMS: atom_id res chain seq x y z
N MET A 1 62.82 -1.83 3.49
CA MET A 1 62.32 -2.07 2.10
C MET A 1 61.43 -3.30 2.18
N PHE A 2 60.10 -3.34 2.07
CA PHE A 2 58.97 -2.44 1.80
C PHE A 2 57.84 -3.05 2.68
N SER A 3 57.34 -2.43 3.75
CA SER A 3 56.28 -1.41 3.77
C SER A 3 55.28 -1.50 2.62
N LEU A 4 53.98 -1.59 2.96
CA LEU A 4 52.80 -1.56 2.10
C LEU A 4 52.49 -2.82 1.27
N ALA A 5 51.87 -3.84 1.86
CA ALA A 5 51.12 -4.83 1.07
C ALA A 5 49.94 -5.50 1.81
N LEU A 6 49.44 -4.91 2.91
CA LEU A 6 48.30 -5.48 3.66
C LEU A 6 47.30 -4.41 4.10
N ALA A 7 46.98 -3.47 3.21
CA ALA A 7 46.02 -2.40 3.50
C ALA A 7 44.98 -2.20 2.38
N LEU A 8 44.87 -3.10 1.40
CA LEU A 8 43.94 -2.93 0.27
C LEU A 8 43.26 -4.26 -0.07
N THR A 9 42.17 -4.58 0.65
CA THR A 9 40.99 -5.35 0.16
C THR A 9 39.97 -5.63 1.28
N MET A 10 39.71 -4.66 2.17
CA MET A 10 38.39 -4.56 2.84
C MET A 10 37.58 -3.43 2.22
N PHE A 11 37.36 -3.49 0.91
CA PHE A 11 36.06 -3.02 0.41
C PHE A 11 35.05 -4.12 0.79
N ALA A 12 34.72 -4.16 2.08
CA ALA A 12 33.49 -4.81 2.49
C ALA A 12 32.41 -4.18 1.64
N LEU A 13 31.71 -5.00 0.85
CA LEU A 13 30.49 -4.61 0.16
C LEU A 13 29.56 -4.07 1.25
N LEU A 14 29.60 -2.76 1.48
CA LEU A 14 28.62 -2.04 2.27
C LEU A 14 27.34 -2.19 1.47
N ARG A 15 26.62 -3.30 1.69
CA ARG A 15 25.27 -3.44 1.22
C ARG A 15 24.52 -2.35 1.96
N CYS A 16 24.22 -1.25 1.28
CA CYS A 16 23.24 -0.29 1.75
C CYS A 16 21.96 -1.11 1.96
N ALA A 17 21.69 -1.50 3.20
CA ALA A 17 20.39 -2.05 3.52
C ALA A 17 19.42 -0.92 3.24
N SER A 18 18.53 -1.10 2.27
CA SER A 18 17.39 -0.21 2.15
C SER A 18 16.59 -0.38 3.43
N ALA A 19 16.41 0.65 4.24
CA ALA A 19 15.70 0.50 5.51
C ALA A 19 14.18 0.25 5.31
N HIS A 20 13.69 0.16 4.07
CA HIS A 20 12.30 0.40 3.76
C HIS A 20 11.69 -0.79 3.00
N LEU A 21 10.45 -1.15 3.34
CA LEU A 21 9.71 -2.26 2.71
C LEU A 21 8.81 -1.77 1.59
N ALA A 22 8.63 -2.60 0.57
CA ALA A 22 7.61 -2.44 -0.46
C ALA A 22 6.96 -3.79 -0.80
N ILE A 23 5.74 -3.75 -1.33
CA ILE A 23 5.16 -4.91 -2.01
C ILE A 23 5.75 -5.02 -3.42
N LYS A 24 6.07 -6.24 -3.85
CA LYS A 24 6.42 -6.55 -5.24
C LYS A 24 5.23 -7.02 -6.07
N ASP A 25 4.21 -7.55 -5.39
CA ASP A 25 2.99 -8.09 -5.99
C ASP A 25 1.78 -7.83 -5.08
N PRO A 26 0.61 -7.39 -5.58
CA PRO A 26 0.42 -6.84 -6.91
C PRO A 26 1.39 -5.67 -7.16
N ARG A 27 1.87 -5.55 -8.40
CA ARG A 27 2.86 -4.53 -8.75
C ARG A 27 2.33 -3.13 -8.42
N PRO A 28 3.03 -2.32 -7.59
CA PRO A 28 2.56 -0.98 -7.28
C PRO A 28 2.49 -0.05 -8.48
N LEU A 29 1.65 0.99 -8.38
CA LEU A 29 1.54 2.05 -9.37
C LEU A 29 2.91 2.68 -9.66
N HIS A 30 3.26 2.75 -10.94
CA HIS A 30 4.53 3.30 -11.46
C HIS A 30 5.81 2.65 -10.92
N TYR A 31 5.72 1.44 -10.36
CA TYR A 31 6.85 0.81 -9.68
C TYR A 31 8.09 0.71 -10.58
N ASN A 32 7.94 0.29 -11.84
CA ASN A 32 9.08 0.12 -12.75
C ASN A 32 9.60 1.48 -13.25
N GLU A 33 8.69 2.40 -13.54
CA GLU A 33 8.95 3.74 -14.04
C GLU A 33 9.72 4.59 -13.02
N LEU A 34 9.50 4.34 -11.73
CA LEU A 34 10.17 5.02 -10.63
C LEU A 34 11.53 4.39 -10.26
N GLY A 35 11.89 3.24 -10.85
CA GLY A 35 13.16 2.56 -10.55
C GLY A 35 13.06 1.40 -9.54
N GLY A 36 11.84 0.93 -9.24
CA GLY A 36 11.61 -0.27 -8.44
C GLY A 36 11.55 -0.04 -6.92
N ALA A 37 11.94 -1.09 -6.16
CA ALA A 37 11.76 -1.13 -4.71
C ALA A 37 12.48 0.02 -4.00
N ASP A 38 13.72 0.30 -4.40
CA ASP A 38 14.58 1.30 -3.76
C ASP A 38 13.98 2.71 -3.78
N PHE A 39 13.21 3.03 -4.82
CA PHE A 39 12.57 4.35 -4.97
C PHE A 39 11.12 4.37 -4.46
N TYR A 40 10.46 3.21 -4.41
CA TYR A 40 9.06 3.11 -4.01
C TYR A 40 8.85 2.78 -2.53
N SER A 41 9.84 2.15 -1.90
CA SER A 41 9.81 1.71 -0.51
C SER A 41 9.76 2.81 0.57
N PRO A 42 10.23 4.06 0.37
CA PRO A 42 10.15 5.08 1.40
C PRO A 42 8.75 5.22 2.02
N PRO A 43 8.65 5.65 3.29
CA PRO A 43 7.36 5.87 3.92
C PRO A 43 6.68 7.09 3.29
N LEU A 44 5.40 7.29 3.62
CA LEU A 44 4.74 8.56 3.34
C LEU A 44 5.44 9.69 4.10
N LYS A 45 5.30 10.92 3.61
CA LYS A 45 5.83 12.10 4.29
C LYS A 45 5.05 12.35 5.58
N ASP A 46 5.76 12.75 6.63
CA ASP A 46 5.19 13.01 7.96
C ASP A 46 4.10 14.10 7.98
N ASP A 47 4.08 14.99 6.97
CA ASP A 47 3.05 16.02 6.79
C ASP A 47 1.82 15.55 5.99
N GLY A 48 1.83 14.30 5.53
CA GLY A 48 0.77 13.69 4.73
C GLY A 48 0.63 14.25 3.31
N SER A 49 1.56 15.07 2.83
CA SER A 49 1.44 15.77 1.54
C SER A 49 1.46 14.84 0.32
N ASP A 50 1.90 13.59 0.48
CA ASP A 50 1.89 12.55 -0.55
C ASP A 50 0.87 11.43 -0.27
N TYR A 51 0.03 11.57 0.75
CA TYR A 51 -1.08 10.66 0.99
C TYR A 51 -2.27 10.96 0.06
N PRO A 52 -3.00 9.93 -0.45
CA PRO A 52 -2.69 8.50 -0.41
C PRO A 52 -1.79 8.07 -1.57
N CYS A 53 -1.29 6.83 -1.51
CA CYS A 53 -0.57 6.18 -2.61
C CYS A 53 0.63 6.97 -3.16
N LYS A 54 1.28 7.81 -2.34
CA LYS A 54 2.37 8.71 -2.75
C LYS A 54 1.98 9.67 -3.89
N GLY A 55 0.70 10.00 -4.01
CA GLY A 55 0.13 10.81 -5.10
C GLY A 55 -0.05 10.09 -6.44
N TYR A 56 0.45 8.85 -6.58
CA TYR A 56 0.40 8.10 -7.84
C TYR A 56 -1.02 7.70 -8.29
N HIS A 57 -1.97 7.68 -7.36
CA HIS A 57 -3.38 7.47 -7.68
C HIS A 57 -4.00 8.64 -8.48
N LEU A 58 -3.33 9.80 -8.58
CA LEU A 58 -3.82 10.96 -9.34
C LEU A 58 -3.47 10.92 -10.83
N THR A 59 -2.66 9.96 -11.27
CA THR A 59 -2.23 9.82 -12.66
C THR A 59 -3.04 8.74 -13.39
N ASP A 60 -2.62 8.39 -14.61
CA ASP A 60 -3.07 7.16 -15.25
C ASP A 60 -2.56 5.94 -14.45
N TRP A 61 -3.39 4.93 -14.26
CA TRP A 61 -3.04 3.70 -13.52
C TRP A 61 -2.63 2.56 -14.45
N GLY A 62 -2.89 2.69 -15.76
CA GLY A 62 -2.73 1.61 -16.72
C GLY A 62 -3.85 0.57 -16.63
N ALA A 63 -3.55 -0.66 -17.07
CA ALA A 63 -4.45 -1.80 -16.93
C ALA A 63 -4.29 -2.43 -15.53
N PRO A 64 -5.34 -3.08 -14.98
CA PRO A 64 -5.24 -3.81 -13.73
C PRO A 64 -4.09 -4.82 -13.78
N VAL A 65 -3.24 -4.83 -12.75
CA VAL A 65 -2.08 -5.74 -12.69
C VAL A 65 -2.47 -7.14 -12.20
N VAL A 66 -3.66 -7.26 -11.59
CA VAL A 66 -4.23 -8.53 -11.14
C VAL A 66 -5.76 -8.44 -11.07
N GLN A 67 -6.41 -9.58 -11.27
CA GLN A 67 -7.85 -9.75 -11.07
C GLN A 67 -8.10 -10.69 -9.87
N TRP A 68 -9.02 -10.29 -8.98
CA TRP A 68 -9.46 -11.14 -7.87
C TRP A 68 -10.98 -11.35 -7.93
N PRO A 69 -11.48 -12.59 -7.77
CA PRO A 69 -12.91 -12.83 -7.76
C PRO A 69 -13.54 -12.37 -6.43
N ALA A 70 -14.71 -11.73 -6.50
CA ALA A 70 -15.55 -11.50 -5.34
C ALA A 70 -15.87 -12.83 -4.65
N GLY A 71 -15.78 -12.86 -3.32
CA GLY A 71 -15.95 -14.08 -2.51
C GLY A 71 -14.74 -15.02 -2.52
N GLY A 72 -13.70 -14.70 -3.28
CA GLY A 72 -12.42 -15.42 -3.26
C GLY A 72 -11.40 -14.79 -2.33
N ALA A 73 -10.12 -14.94 -2.69
CA ALA A 73 -8.99 -14.38 -1.97
C ALA A 73 -8.15 -13.48 -2.89
N GLY A 74 -7.68 -12.37 -2.34
CA GLY A 74 -6.59 -11.58 -2.88
C GLY A 74 -5.29 -11.89 -2.16
N THR A 75 -4.17 -11.46 -2.74
CA THR A 75 -2.84 -11.66 -2.15
C THR A 75 -1.97 -10.43 -2.32
N PHE A 76 -1.03 -10.21 -1.41
CA PHE A 76 0.12 -9.32 -1.64
C PHE A 76 1.40 -10.00 -1.19
N THR A 77 2.52 -9.66 -1.82
CA THR A 77 3.85 -10.18 -1.51
C THR A 77 4.79 -9.03 -1.21
N ILE A 78 5.39 -9.06 -0.02
CA ILE A 78 6.42 -8.09 0.41
C ILE A 78 7.78 -8.56 -0.12
N ASP A 79 8.55 -7.64 -0.69
CA ASP A 79 9.96 -7.85 -1.01
C ASP A 79 10.82 -7.62 0.23
N LEU A 80 11.62 -8.60 0.59
CA LEU A 80 12.44 -8.61 1.80
C LEU A 80 13.95 -8.63 1.50
N LEU A 81 14.34 -8.49 0.23
CA LEU A 81 15.74 -8.55 -0.13
C LEU A 81 16.47 -7.26 0.26
N GLY A 82 17.44 -7.37 1.18
CA GLY A 82 18.29 -6.24 1.56
C GLY A 82 17.57 -5.15 2.36
N VAL A 83 16.49 -5.51 3.06
CA VAL A 83 15.63 -4.56 3.77
C VAL A 83 15.87 -4.51 5.29
N ALA A 84 15.44 -3.43 5.96
CA ALA A 84 15.25 -3.42 7.41
C ALA A 84 13.79 -3.71 7.77
N ALA A 85 13.56 -4.82 8.48
CA ALA A 85 12.21 -5.26 8.82
C ALA A 85 11.58 -4.51 10.00
N HIS A 86 12.33 -3.63 10.66
CA HIS A 86 11.90 -2.82 11.81
C HIS A 86 11.23 -3.60 12.96
N ASN A 87 11.70 -4.81 13.24
CA ASN A 87 11.07 -5.76 14.17
C ASN A 87 9.62 -6.15 13.81
N GLY A 88 9.28 -6.04 12.53
CA GLY A 88 7.95 -6.30 12.01
C GLY A 88 7.01 -5.14 12.29
N GLY A 89 5.83 -5.49 12.78
CA GLY A 89 4.77 -4.55 13.10
C GLY A 89 3.44 -5.04 12.55
N SER A 90 2.58 -4.07 12.25
CA SER A 90 1.21 -4.35 11.84
C SER A 90 0.92 -3.73 10.49
N CYS A 91 0.16 -4.43 9.66
CA CYS A 91 -0.25 -3.91 8.36
C CYS A 91 -1.73 -4.17 8.06
N GLN A 92 -2.29 -3.40 7.12
CA GLN A 92 -3.62 -3.62 6.59
C GLN A 92 -3.55 -3.83 5.08
N ALA A 93 -4.35 -4.79 4.61
CA ALA A 93 -4.78 -4.88 3.23
C ALA A 93 -6.11 -4.14 3.10
N SER A 94 -6.17 -3.17 2.20
CA SER A 94 -7.34 -2.30 2.01
C SER A 94 -7.65 -2.11 0.54
N ILE A 95 -8.88 -1.66 0.24
CA ILE A 95 -9.36 -1.45 -1.13
C ILE A 95 -10.08 -0.11 -1.26
N SER A 96 -9.94 0.55 -2.43
CA SER A 96 -10.64 1.79 -2.81
C SER A 96 -11.30 1.66 -4.20
N TYR A 97 -12.61 1.91 -4.32
CA TYR A 97 -13.35 2.02 -5.59
C TYR A 97 -13.56 3.49 -6.01
N ASP A 98 -13.27 4.44 -5.12
CA ASP A 98 -13.51 5.87 -5.32
C ASP A 98 -12.21 6.65 -5.60
N ALA A 99 -11.27 5.99 -6.28
CA ALA A 99 -9.98 6.52 -6.70
C ALA A 99 -9.09 7.04 -5.56
N GLY A 100 -9.11 6.32 -4.44
CA GLY A 100 -8.27 6.60 -3.27
C GLY A 100 -8.87 7.60 -2.30
N ARG A 101 -10.11 8.07 -2.51
CA ARG A 101 -10.76 8.99 -1.56
C ARG A 101 -11.08 8.29 -0.23
N THR A 102 -11.53 7.04 -0.29
CA THR A 102 -11.74 6.19 0.89
C THR A 102 -11.15 4.81 0.65
N PHE A 103 -10.60 4.22 1.72
CA PHE A 103 -10.07 2.86 1.71
C PHE A 103 -10.78 2.05 2.80
N LYS A 104 -11.28 0.88 2.43
CA LYS A 104 -11.94 -0.06 3.34
C LYS A 104 -11.03 -1.25 3.62
N VAL A 105 -10.95 -1.68 4.88
CA VAL A 105 -10.08 -2.78 5.32
C VAL A 105 -10.62 -4.12 4.85
N LEU A 106 -9.79 -4.91 4.17
CA LEU A 106 -10.04 -6.30 3.80
C LEU A 106 -9.51 -7.27 4.86
N LYS A 107 -8.30 -7.01 5.40
CA LYS A 107 -7.69 -7.80 6.47
C LYS A 107 -6.65 -6.98 7.23
N SER A 108 -6.62 -7.16 8.54
CA SER A 108 -5.58 -6.60 9.41
C SER A 108 -4.62 -7.70 9.86
N PHE A 109 -3.32 -7.44 9.76
CA PHE A 109 -2.24 -8.30 10.24
C PHE A 109 -1.58 -7.60 11.43
N ILE A 110 -1.87 -8.04 12.65
CA ILE A 110 -1.40 -7.41 13.88
C ILE A 110 -0.19 -8.16 14.40
N GLY A 111 0.98 -7.50 14.40
CA GLY A 111 2.27 -8.08 14.80
C GLY A 111 2.84 -9.11 13.83
N ASP A 112 2.18 -9.35 12.70
CA ASP A 112 2.53 -10.39 11.73
C ASP A 112 3.05 -9.85 10.41
N CYS A 113 3.56 -8.61 10.36
CA CYS A 113 3.88 -7.96 9.10
C CYS A 113 5.17 -7.13 9.13
N PRO A 114 6.23 -7.54 8.40
CA PRO A 114 6.46 -8.89 7.86
C PRO A 114 6.57 -9.94 8.98
N ARG A 115 6.23 -11.19 8.67
CA ARG A 115 6.24 -12.31 9.60
C ARG A 115 7.64 -12.65 10.06
N GLY A 116 7.76 -12.96 11.34
CA GLY A 116 9.01 -13.48 11.91
C GLY A 116 10.16 -12.47 11.95
N ALA A 117 9.90 -11.19 11.69
CA ALA A 117 10.88 -10.12 11.82
C ALA A 117 11.22 -9.90 13.30
N VAL A 118 12.37 -10.40 13.73
CA VAL A 118 12.89 -10.22 15.10
C VAL A 118 14.32 -9.74 15.01
N GLU A 119 14.63 -8.66 15.73
CA GLU A 119 15.92 -7.96 15.69
C GLU A 119 16.34 -7.63 14.24
N ASN A 120 15.36 -7.24 13.42
CA ASN A 120 15.50 -7.01 11.97
C ASN A 120 15.96 -8.23 11.16
N THR A 121 15.90 -9.43 11.72
CA THR A 121 16.23 -10.68 11.03
C THR A 121 15.02 -11.21 10.27
N LEU A 122 15.22 -11.52 9.00
CA LEU A 122 14.28 -12.22 8.13
C LEU A 122 14.97 -13.42 7.50
N TYR A 123 14.28 -14.55 7.43
CA TYR A 123 14.84 -15.81 6.92
C TYR A 123 14.37 -16.13 5.49
N THR A 124 13.58 -15.23 4.91
CA THR A 124 12.97 -15.37 3.59
C THR A 124 13.22 -14.09 2.80
N THR A 125 13.43 -14.21 1.50
CA THR A 125 13.59 -13.05 0.59
C THR A 125 12.25 -12.40 0.22
N GLU A 126 11.14 -13.06 0.49
CA GLU A 126 9.79 -12.57 0.22
C GLU A 126 8.76 -13.28 1.11
N GLN A 127 7.61 -12.64 1.30
CA GLN A 127 6.48 -13.22 2.03
C GLN A 127 5.15 -12.83 1.39
N THR A 128 4.33 -13.83 1.07
CA THR A 128 2.99 -13.65 0.50
C THR A 128 1.89 -13.76 1.55
N PHE A 129 0.98 -12.82 1.56
CA PHE A 129 -0.12 -12.68 2.51
C PHE A 129 -1.44 -12.76 1.74
N ASP A 130 -2.35 -13.60 2.21
CA ASP A 130 -3.71 -13.73 1.68
C ASP A 130 -4.69 -12.88 2.50
N PHE A 131 -5.74 -12.41 1.83
CA PHE A 131 -6.88 -11.73 2.45
C PHE A 131 -8.16 -12.07 1.70
N PRO A 132 -9.32 -12.12 2.38
CA PRO A 132 -10.59 -12.39 1.73
C PRO A 132 -11.06 -11.18 0.91
N ILE A 133 -11.67 -11.45 -0.25
CA ILE A 133 -12.49 -10.47 -0.96
C ILE A 133 -13.96 -10.74 -0.60
N PRO A 134 -14.71 -9.75 -0.07
CA PRO A 134 -16.12 -9.95 0.24
C PRO A 134 -16.93 -10.48 -0.95
N ALA A 135 -17.85 -11.41 -0.70
CA ALA A 135 -18.70 -11.99 -1.74
C ALA A 135 -19.60 -10.94 -2.45
N ASN A 136 -19.95 -9.88 -1.74
CA ASN A 136 -20.72 -8.75 -2.24
C ASN A 136 -19.83 -7.55 -2.67
N ALA A 137 -18.53 -7.76 -2.88
CA ALA A 137 -17.68 -6.73 -3.46
C ALA A 137 -18.16 -6.37 -4.88
N PRO A 138 -18.19 -5.07 -5.25
CA PRO A 138 -18.47 -4.64 -6.60
C PRO A 138 -17.56 -5.28 -7.63
N HIS A 139 -18.11 -5.57 -8.80
CA HIS A 139 -17.29 -5.76 -9.98
C HIS A 139 -16.66 -4.44 -10.39
N GLY A 140 -15.36 -4.46 -10.72
CA GLY A 140 -14.70 -3.40 -11.48
C GLY A 140 -13.33 -3.00 -10.96
N SER A 141 -12.82 -1.95 -11.57
CA SER A 141 -11.53 -1.34 -11.27
C SER A 141 -11.47 -0.78 -9.85
N ALA A 142 -10.40 -1.10 -9.12
CA ALA A 142 -10.15 -0.64 -7.76
C ALA A 142 -8.65 -0.38 -7.52
N LEU A 143 -8.35 0.33 -6.43
CA LEU A 143 -7.00 0.42 -5.89
C LEU A 143 -6.89 -0.51 -4.69
N PHE A 144 -5.94 -1.43 -4.73
CA PHE A 144 -5.46 -2.14 -3.55
C PHE A 144 -4.44 -1.26 -2.82
N ALA A 145 -4.48 -1.25 -1.49
CA ALA A 145 -3.48 -0.60 -0.66
C ALA A 145 -2.94 -1.56 0.41
N TRP A 146 -1.62 -1.63 0.50
CA TRP A 146 -0.90 -2.17 1.65
C TRP A 146 -0.39 -1.00 2.49
N THR A 147 -0.70 -0.98 3.78
CA THR A 147 -0.15 -0.02 4.74
C THR A 147 0.56 -0.72 5.88
N TRP A 148 1.72 -0.24 6.29
CA TRP A 148 2.52 -0.86 7.35
C TRP A 148 3.01 0.15 8.38
N PHE A 149 2.94 -0.25 9.64
CA PHE A 149 3.35 0.49 10.82
C PHE A 149 4.38 -0.35 11.59
N THR A 150 5.57 0.22 11.77
CA THR A 150 6.75 -0.46 12.33
C THR A 150 6.69 -0.56 13.86
N VAL A 151 7.31 -1.60 14.44
CA VAL A 151 7.49 -1.71 15.90
C VAL A 151 8.61 -0.79 16.39
N THR A 152 9.67 -0.67 15.60
CA THR A 152 10.90 0.05 15.96
C THR A 152 11.40 0.93 14.82
N GLY A 153 12.28 1.89 15.14
CA GLY A 153 12.73 2.90 14.18
C GLY A 153 11.83 4.14 14.24
N PHE A 154 11.88 4.96 13.19
CA PHE A 154 11.04 6.14 13.12
C PHE A 154 9.58 5.74 12.98
N ARG A 155 8.70 6.53 13.61
CA ARG A 155 7.27 6.32 13.62
C ARG A 155 6.71 6.81 12.28
N GLN A 156 6.55 5.87 11.35
CA GLN A 156 6.28 6.15 9.94
C GLN A 156 5.15 5.25 9.42
N MET A 157 4.38 5.77 8.47
CA MET A 157 3.37 5.02 7.76
C MET A 157 3.87 4.69 6.35
N TYR A 158 4.03 3.41 6.07
CA TYR A 158 4.31 2.93 4.73
C TYR A 158 2.99 2.72 4.02
N MET A 159 2.94 3.07 2.73
CA MET A 159 1.77 2.82 1.88
C MET A 159 2.22 2.52 0.46
N ASN A 160 1.73 1.41 -0.09
CA ASN A 160 1.90 1.03 -1.49
C ASN A 160 0.52 0.77 -2.07
N CYS A 161 0.27 1.24 -3.29
CA CYS A 161 -1.00 1.01 -3.97
C CYS A 161 -0.80 0.35 -5.32
N ALA A 162 -1.71 -0.54 -5.70
CA ALA A 162 -1.71 -1.21 -6.99
C ALA A 162 -3.11 -1.12 -7.64
N HIS A 163 -3.14 -1.06 -8.96
CA HIS A 163 -4.39 -1.11 -9.73
C HIS A 163 -4.84 -2.56 -9.87
N VAL A 164 -6.02 -2.89 -9.32
CA VAL A 164 -6.59 -4.23 -9.36
C VAL A 164 -7.99 -4.18 -9.94
N GLU A 165 -8.52 -5.34 -10.32
CA GLU A 165 -9.91 -5.46 -10.75
C GLU A 165 -10.60 -6.59 -10.00
N ILE A 166 -11.76 -6.27 -9.42
CA ILE A 166 -12.62 -7.29 -8.81
C ILE A 166 -13.55 -7.83 -9.89
N VAL A 167 -13.48 -9.14 -10.11
CA VAL A 167 -14.30 -9.86 -11.10
C VAL A 167 -15.37 -10.69 -10.41
N ASN A 168 -16.40 -11.10 -11.15
CA ASN A 168 -17.52 -11.90 -10.62
C ASN A 168 -18.26 -11.29 -9.41
N GLY A 169 -18.08 -9.99 -9.16
CA GLY A 169 -18.81 -9.23 -8.14
C GLY A 169 -20.17 -8.71 -8.62
N GLY A 170 -20.98 -8.24 -7.69
CA GLY A 170 -22.28 -7.60 -7.95
C GLY A 170 -22.30 -6.16 -7.44
N GLY A 171 -23.06 -5.26 -8.08
CA GLY A 171 -23.09 -3.81 -7.81
C GLY A 171 -23.38 -3.44 -6.34
N GLY A 172 -22.32 -3.25 -5.56
CA GLY A 172 -22.31 -3.26 -4.09
C GLY A 172 -23.32 -2.32 -3.40
N GLY A 173 -23.93 -2.82 -2.32
CA GLY A 173 -25.04 -2.19 -1.60
C GLY A 173 -24.63 -1.10 -0.61
N GLY A 174 -23.96 -0.04 -1.06
CA GLY A 174 -23.63 1.14 -0.25
C GLY A 174 -23.46 2.43 -1.09
N GLU A 175 -23.35 3.60 -0.45
CA GLU A 175 -23.35 4.95 -1.09
C GLU A 175 -22.28 5.15 -2.18
N VAL A 176 -21.23 4.32 -2.20
CA VAL A 176 -20.18 4.29 -3.24
C VAL A 176 -19.82 2.86 -3.67
N GLY A 177 -20.73 1.89 -3.48
CA GLY A 177 -20.51 0.49 -3.84
C GLY A 177 -19.82 -0.36 -2.76
N TRP A 178 -19.51 0.16 -1.58
CA TRP A 178 -18.85 -0.67 -0.55
C TRP A 178 -19.75 -1.78 0.01
N PRO A 179 -19.21 -2.98 0.30
CA PRO A 179 -19.85 -3.91 1.21
C PRO A 179 -20.14 -3.24 2.57
N ALA A 180 -21.34 -3.47 3.10
CA ALA A 180 -21.74 -2.92 4.41
C ALA A 180 -20.84 -3.46 5.54
N GLY A 181 -20.55 -2.61 6.53
CA GLY A 181 -19.82 -3.00 7.74
C GLY A 181 -18.30 -3.12 7.58
N MET A 182 -17.73 -2.74 6.43
CA MET A 182 -16.28 -2.65 6.30
C MET A 182 -15.76 -1.36 6.95
N PRO A 183 -14.75 -1.44 7.84
CA PRO A 183 -14.22 -0.26 8.49
C PRO A 183 -13.27 0.51 7.58
N ASP A 184 -13.07 1.77 7.91
CA ASP A 184 -12.07 2.61 7.25
C ASP A 184 -10.66 2.15 7.59
N MET A 185 -9.77 2.23 6.60
CA MET A 185 -8.34 1.98 6.80
C MET A 185 -7.76 2.95 7.84
N PHE A 186 -6.93 2.42 8.73
CA PHE A 186 -6.27 3.23 9.74
C PHE A 186 -5.24 4.17 9.11
N ILE A 187 -5.24 5.42 9.56
CA ILE A 187 -4.30 6.46 9.12
C ILE A 187 -3.64 7.07 10.36
N GLY A 188 -2.32 6.92 10.43
CA GLY A 188 -1.48 7.44 11.50
C GLY A 188 -0.12 7.83 10.97
N GLU A 189 0.72 8.36 11.85
CA GLU A 189 2.07 8.87 11.57
C GLU A 189 2.17 10.09 10.68
N ILE A 190 1.24 10.30 9.76
CA ILE A 190 1.13 11.48 8.91
C ILE A 190 0.19 12.56 9.47
N ASN A 191 -0.25 12.37 10.73
CA ASN A 191 -1.15 13.25 11.45
C ASN A 191 -0.86 13.18 12.98
N GLN A 192 -1.77 13.67 13.82
CA GLN A 192 -1.65 13.63 15.29
C GLN A 192 -1.91 12.23 15.90
N CYS A 193 -2.35 11.25 15.11
CA CYS A 193 -2.56 9.87 15.53
C CYS A 193 -1.27 9.08 15.36
N LYS A 194 -0.80 8.53 16.48
CA LYS A 194 0.56 8.07 16.64
C LYS A 194 0.56 6.65 17.23
N THR A 195 1.23 5.67 16.62
CA THR A 195 1.55 4.38 17.23
C THR A 195 2.44 4.51 18.46
N GLN A 196 2.30 3.59 19.40
CA GLN A 196 3.22 3.48 20.53
C GLN A 196 4.50 2.76 20.09
N GLU A 197 5.65 3.30 20.47
CA GLU A 197 6.95 2.66 20.22
C GLU A 197 7.00 1.30 20.91
N PHE A 198 7.78 0.37 20.34
CA PHE A 198 8.03 -0.94 20.96
C PHE A 198 6.74 -1.76 21.16
N SER A 199 5.76 -1.56 20.29
CA SER A 199 4.49 -2.29 20.32
C SER A 199 4.02 -2.64 18.91
N ASN A 200 3.25 -3.72 18.81
CA ASN A 200 2.48 -3.97 17.59
C ASN A 200 1.23 -3.09 17.64
N LEU A 201 1.04 -2.24 16.63
CA LEU A 201 -0.19 -1.46 16.52
C LEU A 201 -1.40 -2.39 16.48
N TYR A 202 -2.26 -2.29 17.50
CA TYR A 202 -3.60 -2.83 17.50
C TYR A 202 -4.53 -1.78 16.88
N PHE A 203 -5.04 -2.04 15.68
CA PHE A 203 -5.93 -1.12 14.99
C PHE A 203 -7.23 -0.94 15.81
N PRO A 204 -7.72 0.30 16.01
CA PRO A 204 -8.97 0.53 16.73
C PRO A 204 -10.18 -0.17 16.10
N ASP A 205 -10.22 -0.25 14.77
CA ASP A 205 -11.20 -1.01 14.02
C ASP A 205 -10.49 -1.92 13.00
N PRO A 206 -10.11 -3.15 13.40
CA PRO A 206 -9.32 -4.05 12.57
C PRO A 206 -10.15 -4.78 11.50
N GLY A 207 -11.48 -4.63 11.51
CA GLY A 207 -12.40 -5.39 10.67
C GLY A 207 -12.63 -6.83 11.13
N SER A 208 -13.36 -7.60 10.33
CA SER A 208 -13.74 -8.97 10.66
C SER A 208 -12.67 -10.02 10.35
N ALA A 209 -11.74 -9.72 9.43
CA ALA A 209 -10.62 -10.60 9.11
C ALA A 209 -9.35 -10.06 9.77
N VAL A 210 -8.91 -10.74 10.84
CA VAL A 210 -7.73 -10.35 11.61
C VAL A 210 -6.80 -11.54 11.76
N GLN A 211 -5.54 -11.33 11.44
CA GLN A 211 -4.46 -12.27 11.67
C GLN A 211 -3.52 -11.69 12.72
N PHE A 212 -3.40 -12.39 13.84
CA PHE A 212 -2.41 -12.07 14.85
C PHE A 212 -1.13 -12.85 14.57
N GLY A 213 -0.01 -12.19 14.81
CA GLY A 213 1.30 -12.78 14.83
C GLY A 213 2.22 -11.96 15.72
N GLY A 214 3.52 -12.25 15.61
CA GLY A 214 4.52 -11.68 16.50
C GLY A 214 4.81 -12.61 17.69
N LYS A 215 6.08 -12.62 18.12
CA LYS A 215 6.51 -13.37 19.30
C LYS A 215 6.17 -12.60 20.58
N THR A 216 6.17 -13.33 21.69
CA THR A 216 5.84 -12.95 23.09
C THR A 216 6.47 -11.68 23.68
N ASN A 217 7.29 -10.96 22.93
CA ASN A 217 8.17 -9.92 23.43
C ASN A 217 7.62 -8.50 23.22
N TRP A 218 6.70 -8.32 22.26
CA TRP A 218 6.06 -7.03 21.99
C TRP A 218 4.58 -7.10 22.31
N VAL A 219 4.10 -6.13 23.07
CA VAL A 219 2.68 -6.02 23.41
C VAL A 219 1.90 -5.44 22.23
N ASN A 220 0.65 -5.86 22.09
CA ASN A 220 -0.28 -5.19 21.19
C ASN A 220 -0.81 -3.94 21.88
N ALA A 221 -0.71 -2.78 21.23
CA ALA A 221 -1.13 -1.52 21.82
C ALA A 221 -1.89 -0.66 20.81
N GLY A 222 -2.95 -0.01 21.27
CA GLY A 222 -3.68 0.96 20.46
C GLY A 222 -2.85 2.20 20.14
N PRO A 223 -3.26 3.01 19.16
CA PRO A 223 -2.62 4.29 18.90
C PRO A 223 -2.88 5.29 20.04
N VAL A 224 -2.06 6.33 20.10
CA VAL A 224 -2.12 7.46 21.03
C VAL A 224 -2.27 8.77 20.25
N GLY A 225 -2.69 9.82 20.94
CA GLY A 225 -2.95 11.13 20.33
C GLY A 225 -4.37 11.26 19.76
N VAL A 226 -4.58 12.25 18.90
CA VAL A 226 -5.89 12.52 18.30
C VAL A 226 -6.06 11.67 17.05
N CYS A 227 -6.76 10.56 17.21
CA CYS A 227 -7.09 9.62 16.13
C CYS A 227 -8.53 9.87 15.65
N ASN A 228 -8.70 10.85 14.76
CA ASN A 228 -9.94 10.99 14.02
C ASN A 228 -9.97 9.89 12.96
N ILE A 229 -10.83 8.90 13.15
CA ILE A 229 -11.04 7.80 12.19
C ILE A 229 -12.45 7.98 11.60
N PRO A 230 -12.59 8.24 10.27
CA PRO A 230 -11.55 8.60 9.31
C PRO A 230 -11.09 10.07 9.47
N PRO A 231 -9.83 10.42 9.12
CA PRO A 231 -9.36 11.79 9.12
C PRO A 231 -10.00 12.59 7.97
N ASP A 232 -10.08 13.91 8.14
CA ASP A 232 -10.31 14.82 7.02
C ASP A 232 -9.21 14.59 5.97
N VAL A 233 -9.58 13.99 4.83
CA VAL A 233 -8.69 13.86 3.68
C VAL A 233 -8.34 15.29 3.25
N PRO A 234 -7.06 15.72 3.30
CA PRO A 234 -6.73 17.10 3.02
C PRO A 234 -7.18 17.43 1.58
N PRO A 235 -7.73 18.63 1.32
CA PRO A 235 -8.40 18.93 0.04
C PRO A 235 -7.54 18.71 -1.21
N ASN A 236 -6.22 18.79 -1.07
CA ASN A 236 -5.23 18.49 -2.12
C ASN A 236 -5.19 17.01 -2.54
N ALA A 237 -5.52 16.08 -1.64
CA ALA A 237 -5.67 14.65 -1.93
C ALA A 237 -7.02 14.31 -2.59
N LEU A 238 -8.01 15.21 -2.49
CA LEU A 238 -9.35 15.05 -3.10
C LEU A 238 -9.47 15.61 -4.53
N MET A 239 -8.38 16.05 -5.17
CA MET A 239 -8.43 16.71 -6.47
C MET A 239 -7.98 15.83 -7.66
N PRO A 240 -8.83 14.91 -8.16
CA PRO A 240 -8.87 14.59 -9.59
C PRO A 240 -9.92 15.45 -10.34
N GLY A 241 -10.52 16.43 -9.66
CA GLY A 241 -11.78 17.09 -10.02
C GLY A 241 -11.71 18.21 -11.05
N ARG A 242 -11.21 17.94 -12.26
CA ARG A 242 -11.65 18.54 -13.56
C ARG A 242 -10.69 18.12 -14.65
N MET A 243 -9.39 18.30 -14.42
CA MET A 243 -8.37 18.10 -15.45
C MET A 243 -8.24 16.64 -15.89
N ALA A 244 -8.25 15.67 -14.96
CA ALA A 244 -8.18 14.24 -15.32
C ALA A 244 -9.44 13.74 -16.05
N ARG A 245 -10.61 14.32 -15.73
CA ARG A 245 -11.88 14.04 -16.44
C ARG A 245 -11.88 14.70 -17.82
N MET A 246 -11.39 15.93 -17.94
CA MET A 246 -11.23 16.66 -19.19
C MET A 246 -10.21 15.98 -20.11
N ALA A 247 -9.06 15.53 -19.58
CA ALA A 247 -8.04 14.81 -20.33
C ALA A 247 -8.55 13.47 -20.88
N ARG A 248 -9.34 12.72 -20.08
CA ARG A 248 -10.00 11.49 -20.54
C ARG A 248 -11.09 11.77 -21.59
N MET A 249 -11.89 12.81 -21.41
CA MET A 249 -12.89 13.24 -22.38
C MET A 249 -12.26 13.72 -23.69
N LEU A 250 -11.15 14.46 -23.61
CA LEU A 250 -10.37 14.91 -24.77
C LEU A 250 -9.72 13.74 -25.51
N LYS A 251 -9.08 12.79 -24.80
CA LYS A 251 -8.52 11.59 -25.43
C LYS A 251 -9.60 10.76 -26.13
N ARG A 252 -10.74 10.51 -25.47
CA ARG A 252 -11.89 9.83 -26.11
C ARG A 252 -12.45 10.61 -27.30
N GLY A 253 -12.56 11.92 -27.19
CA GLY A 253 -13.01 12.77 -28.31
C GLY A 253 -12.08 12.68 -29.52
N VAL A 254 -10.76 12.71 -29.31
CA VAL A 254 -9.75 12.56 -30.37
C VAL A 254 -9.82 11.18 -31.01
N GLU A 255 -10.04 10.12 -30.23
CA GLU A 255 -10.14 8.76 -30.73
C GLU A 255 -11.41 8.54 -31.55
N VAL A 256 -12.56 9.05 -31.07
CA VAL A 256 -13.83 9.03 -31.81
C VAL A 256 -13.73 9.82 -33.12
N VAL A 257 -13.07 10.97 -33.12
CA VAL A 257 -12.82 11.76 -34.34
C VAL A 257 -11.89 11.02 -35.30
N LYS A 258 -10.83 10.35 -34.81
CA LYS A 258 -9.96 9.52 -35.66
C LYS A 258 -10.71 8.34 -36.27
N ILE A 259 -11.65 7.74 -35.56
CA ILE A 259 -12.48 6.64 -36.08
C ILE A 259 -13.50 7.17 -37.10
N ALA A 260 -14.12 8.32 -36.81
CA ALA A 260 -15.13 8.93 -37.67
C ALA A 260 -14.56 9.52 -38.98
N PHE A 261 -13.30 9.98 -38.97
CA PHE A 261 -12.67 10.66 -40.11
C PHE A 261 -11.42 9.96 -40.67
N GLY A 262 -10.95 8.88 -40.03
CA GLY A 262 -9.77 8.10 -40.48
C GLY A 262 -10.11 6.96 -41.45
N GLY A 263 -11.38 6.76 -41.77
CA GLY A 263 -11.82 5.83 -42.81
C GLY A 263 -11.86 6.47 -44.19
N SER A 264 -10.77 7.09 -44.65
CA SER A 264 -10.52 7.40 -46.07
C SER A 264 -9.11 7.97 -46.22
N ASN A 265 -8.14 7.11 -46.53
CA ASN A 265 -7.22 7.39 -47.61
C ASN A 265 -6.67 6.06 -48.14
N VAL A 266 -6.59 6.05 -49.47
CA VAL A 266 -6.00 5.07 -50.40
C VAL A 266 -4.65 4.53 -49.91
#